data_AF-A0A7X4F6C2-F1
#
_entry.id   AF-A0A7X4F6C2-F1
#
_cell.length_a   1.000
_cell.length_b   1.000
_cell.length_c   1.000
_cell.angle_alpha   90.00
_cell.angle_beta   90.00
_cell.angle_gamma   90.00
#
_symmetry.space_group_name_H-M   'P 1'
#
loop_
_entity.id
_entity.type
_entity.pdbx_description
1 polymer ?
#
loop_
_entity_poly.entity_id
_entity_poly.type
_entity_poly.pdbx_seq_one_letter_code
_entity_poly.pdbx_strand_id
1 'polypeptide(L)'
;MIPLRTPDTIQTPTALALGSFDGLHAGHRRVIAQVTEDVDGAVPTVASFWPHPREVLFDEVRLRLHLPQEKLHLLAPLGIRQLVLLPFDRRFARLSPEAFVAQVLVRQLRACVVAVGENFRFGAGRRGDASLLRKLGQRHGVRVRVAPLLGDGRQRISSSRIRSALEQGRLEEASRLMPHPYRLQGRVVA
;
A
#
# COMPACT_ATOMS: atom_id res chain seq x y z
N MET A 1 11.40 -10.12 12.50
CA MET A 1 10.64 -9.93 11.24
C MET A 1 9.21 -9.54 11.61
N ILE A 2 8.57 -8.60 10.92
CA ILE A 2 7.18 -8.23 11.23
C ILE A 2 6.21 -9.31 10.71
N PRO A 3 5.06 -9.55 11.38
CA PRO A 3 4.10 -10.55 10.94
C PRO A 3 3.33 -10.10 9.68
N LEU A 4 3.12 -11.07 8.78
CA LEU A 4 2.11 -11.02 7.75
C LEU A 4 0.78 -11.49 8.34
N ARG A 5 -0.28 -10.69 8.22
CA ARG A 5 -1.57 -10.94 8.87
C ARG A 5 -2.73 -10.88 7.88
N THR A 6 -3.82 -11.57 8.24
CA THR A 6 -5.15 -11.39 7.65
C THR A 6 -5.93 -10.36 8.47
N PRO A 7 -7.01 -9.78 7.92
CA PRO A 7 -7.81 -8.79 8.65
C PRO A 7 -8.31 -9.29 10.01
N ASP A 8 -8.58 -10.58 10.16
CA ASP A 8 -9.11 -11.18 11.39
C ASP A 8 -8.05 -11.41 12.47
N THR A 9 -6.76 -11.29 12.13
CA THR A 9 -5.64 -11.58 13.04
C THR A 9 -4.78 -10.37 13.37
N ILE A 10 -5.15 -9.17 12.90
CA ILE A 10 -4.39 -7.93 13.15
C ILE A 10 -4.47 -7.46 14.59
N GLN A 11 -3.44 -6.74 15.02
CA GLN A 11 -3.50 -5.95 16.25
C GLN A 11 -4.19 -4.61 15.97
N THR A 12 -5.03 -4.16 16.89
CA THR A 12 -5.83 -2.92 16.78
C THR A 12 -5.73 -2.10 18.07
N PRO A 13 -5.93 -0.77 18.05
CA PRO A 13 -6.24 0.07 16.88
C PRO A 13 -5.06 0.20 15.91
N THR A 14 -5.34 0.56 14.65
CA THR A 14 -4.32 0.66 13.60
C THR A 14 -4.08 2.09 13.13
N ALA A 15 -2.81 2.37 12.79
CA ALA A 15 -2.42 3.49 11.94
C ALA A 15 -2.01 2.92 10.58
N LEU A 16 -2.82 3.14 9.55
CA LEU A 16 -2.77 2.40 8.28
C LEU A 16 -2.15 3.21 7.15
N ALA A 17 -1.00 2.78 6.65
CA ALA A 17 -0.55 3.15 5.31
C ALA A 17 -1.28 2.23 4.31
N LEU A 18 -2.12 2.80 3.45
CA LEU A 18 -3.02 2.05 2.57
C LEU A 18 -2.61 2.17 1.08
N GLY A 19 -2.40 1.03 0.42
CA GLY A 19 -1.95 1.00 -0.98
C GLY A 19 -1.39 -0.37 -1.43
N SER A 20 -1.04 -0.50 -2.71
CA SER A 20 -0.42 -1.74 -3.21
C SER A 20 1.04 -1.92 -2.75
N PHE A 21 1.73 -0.81 -2.47
CA PHE A 21 3.12 -0.78 -1.99
C PHE A 21 4.08 -1.66 -2.81
N ASP A 22 3.82 -1.79 -4.11
CA ASP A 22 4.67 -2.60 -4.98
C ASP A 22 5.95 -1.84 -5.31
N GLY A 23 7.11 -2.45 -5.06
CA GLY A 23 8.42 -1.81 -5.26
C GLY A 23 8.87 -0.86 -4.14
N LEU A 24 8.03 -0.54 -3.14
CA LEU A 24 8.38 0.30 -1.97
C LEU A 24 9.28 1.52 -2.25
N HIS A 25 9.02 2.18 -3.39
CA HIS A 25 9.75 3.36 -3.85
C HIS A 25 9.63 4.56 -2.91
N ALA A 26 10.39 5.63 -3.16
CA ALA A 26 10.45 6.80 -2.27
C ALA A 26 9.06 7.42 -1.97
N GLY A 27 8.16 7.48 -2.96
CA GLY A 27 6.76 7.90 -2.73
C GLY A 27 6.00 7.02 -1.72
N HIS A 28 6.20 5.70 -1.71
CA HIS A 28 5.60 4.80 -0.73
C HIS A 28 6.14 5.04 0.68
N ARG A 29 7.46 5.27 0.82
CA ARG A 29 8.07 5.59 2.12
C ARG A 29 7.47 6.85 2.73
N ARG A 30 7.13 7.84 1.91
CA ARG A 30 6.46 9.06 2.38
C ARG A 30 5.05 8.80 2.93
N VAL A 31 4.29 7.88 2.33
CA VAL A 31 2.99 7.43 2.88
C VAL A 31 3.19 6.67 4.20
N ILE A 32 4.21 5.81 4.27
CA ILE A 32 4.53 5.00 5.46
C ILE A 32 4.94 5.88 6.65
N ALA A 33 5.77 6.91 6.42
CA ALA A 33 6.19 7.83 7.48
C ALA A 33 5.00 8.46 8.23
N GLN A 34 3.90 8.73 7.52
CA GLN A 34 2.69 9.33 8.07
C GLN A 34 1.93 8.42 9.04
N VAL A 35 2.31 7.16 9.21
CA VAL A 35 1.67 6.21 10.15
C VAL A 35 2.66 5.57 11.11
N THR A 36 3.89 6.05 11.11
CA THR A 36 4.93 5.66 12.06
C THR A 36 5.28 6.82 12.99
N GLU A 37 4.96 8.05 12.57
CA GLU A 37 5.11 9.29 13.35
C GLU A 37 3.75 9.70 13.94
N ASP A 38 3.72 10.00 15.26
CA ASP A 38 2.57 10.55 15.99
C ASP A 38 1.25 9.77 15.79
N VAL A 39 1.24 8.51 16.24
CA VAL A 39 0.11 7.57 16.05
C VAL A 39 -0.57 7.12 17.35
N ASP A 40 -0.37 7.83 18.46
CA ASP A 40 -1.14 7.74 19.71
C ASP A 40 -1.51 6.30 20.13
N GLY A 41 -0.52 5.42 20.27
CA GLY A 41 -0.71 4.03 20.72
C GLY A 41 -1.32 3.07 19.68
N ALA A 42 -1.68 3.55 18.49
CA ALA A 42 -2.11 2.70 17.39
C ALA A 42 -0.93 1.96 16.75
N VAL A 43 -1.18 0.76 16.23
CA VAL A 43 -0.15 -0.10 15.64
C VAL A 43 0.18 0.37 14.22
N PRO A 44 1.43 0.79 13.93
CA PRO A 44 1.86 1.14 12.57
C PRO A 44 1.72 -0.05 11.63
N THR A 45 0.87 0.09 10.62
CA THR A 45 0.40 -1.02 9.81
C THR A 45 0.41 -0.63 8.34
N VAL A 46 0.94 -1.51 7.49
CA VAL A 46 0.72 -1.42 6.05
C VAL A 46 -0.47 -2.30 5.69
N ALA A 47 -1.48 -1.72 5.06
CA ALA A 47 -2.57 -2.45 4.43
C ALA A 47 -2.36 -2.51 2.92
N SER A 48 -2.26 -3.72 2.40
CA SER A 48 -2.15 -4.00 0.97
C SER A 48 -3.18 -5.02 0.52
N PHE A 49 -3.19 -5.34 -0.77
CA PHE A 49 -4.22 -6.18 -1.39
C PHE A 49 -3.60 -7.43 -1.99
N TRP A 50 -4.26 -8.58 -1.80
CA TRP A 50 -3.84 -9.84 -2.40
C TRP A 50 -5.05 -10.68 -2.90
N PRO A 51 -5.04 -11.16 -4.16
CA PRO A 51 -4.09 -10.84 -5.24
C PRO A 51 -4.05 -9.35 -5.59
N HIS A 52 -3.14 -8.92 -6.45
CA HIS A 52 -3.05 -7.50 -6.79
C HIS A 52 -4.35 -7.05 -7.50
N PRO A 53 -4.92 -5.86 -7.21
CA PRO A 53 -6.21 -5.45 -7.78
C PRO A 53 -6.27 -5.48 -9.30
N ARG A 54 -5.16 -5.21 -9.98
CA ARG A 54 -5.09 -5.29 -11.44
C ARG A 54 -5.15 -6.71 -12.00
N GLU A 55 -4.62 -7.69 -11.27
CA GLU A 55 -4.70 -9.10 -11.68
C GLU A 55 -6.16 -9.57 -11.65
N VAL A 56 -6.94 -9.10 -10.67
CA VAL A 56 -8.35 -9.49 -10.49
C VAL A 56 -9.29 -8.73 -11.41
N LEU A 57 -8.97 -7.46 -11.72
CA LEU A 57 -9.84 -6.58 -12.50
C LEU A 57 -9.58 -6.64 -14.01
N PHE A 58 -8.35 -6.97 -14.42
CA PHE A 58 -7.93 -6.90 -15.81
C PHE A 58 -7.27 -8.21 -16.30
N ASP A 59 -7.29 -9.27 -15.49
CA ASP A 59 -6.63 -10.55 -15.77
C ASP A 59 -5.15 -10.36 -16.20
N GLU A 60 -4.52 -9.31 -15.68
CA GLU A 60 -3.21 -8.84 -16.12
C GLU A 60 -2.11 -9.43 -15.24
N VAL A 61 -1.37 -10.41 -15.76
CA VAL A 61 -0.16 -10.93 -15.13
C VAL A 61 0.93 -9.86 -15.23
N ARG A 62 1.35 -9.31 -14.09
CA ARG A 62 2.41 -8.31 -14.02
C ARG A 62 3.63 -8.83 -13.28
N LEU A 63 4.81 -8.36 -13.69
CA LEU A 63 6.00 -8.45 -12.85
C LEU A 63 5.70 -7.77 -11.50
N ARG A 64 5.72 -8.55 -10.43
CA ARG A 64 5.65 -8.03 -9.07
C ARG A 64 7.04 -7.56 -8.70
N LEU A 65 7.16 -6.30 -8.29
CA LEU A 65 8.46 -5.78 -7.86
C LEU A 65 8.86 -6.41 -6.52
N HIS A 66 7.89 -6.68 -5.65
CA HIS A 66 8.10 -7.47 -4.43
C HIS A 66 6.92 -8.41 -4.15
N LEU A 67 7.22 -9.64 -3.76
CA LEU A 67 6.31 -10.56 -3.11
C LEU A 67 5.96 -10.07 -1.68
N PRO A 68 4.81 -10.48 -1.12
CA PRO A 68 4.44 -10.09 0.24
C PRO A 68 5.50 -10.39 1.30
N GLN A 69 6.17 -11.55 1.20
CA GLN A 69 7.22 -11.98 2.12
C GLN A 69 8.47 -11.09 2.03
N GLU A 70 8.83 -10.64 0.82
CA GLU A 70 9.96 -9.74 0.59
C GLU A 70 9.69 -8.35 1.20
N LYS A 71 8.44 -7.88 1.15
CA LYS A 71 8.03 -6.61 1.78
C LYS A 71 8.27 -6.59 3.28
N LEU A 72 8.18 -7.72 3.99
CA LEU A 72 8.35 -7.75 5.46
C LEU A 72 9.72 -7.22 5.89
N HIS A 73 10.77 -7.56 5.16
CA HIS A 73 12.14 -7.10 5.43
C HIS A 73 12.35 -5.63 5.09
N LEU A 74 11.63 -5.12 4.10
CA LEU A 74 11.70 -3.72 3.67
C LEU A 74 10.87 -2.79 4.55
N LEU A 75 9.79 -3.30 5.15
CA LEU A 75 8.86 -2.53 5.98
C LEU A 75 9.32 -2.42 7.43
N ALA A 76 9.94 -3.46 7.99
CA ALA A 76 10.35 -3.46 9.40
C ALA A 76 11.30 -2.30 9.78
N PRO A 77 12.34 -1.96 8.98
CA PRO A 77 13.21 -0.82 9.27
C PRO A 77 12.52 0.54 9.16
N LEU A 78 11.34 0.60 8.52
CA LEU A 78 10.56 1.82 8.38
C LEU A 78 9.65 2.07 9.60
N GLY A 79 9.69 1.23 10.63
CA GLY A 79 8.87 1.37 11.84
C GLY A 79 7.50 0.69 11.76
N ILE A 80 7.19 0.02 10.65
CA ILE A 80 5.96 -0.77 10.53
C ILE A 80 6.03 -1.99 11.45
N ARG A 81 4.90 -2.35 12.07
CA ARG A 81 4.80 -3.45 13.03
C ARG A 81 4.01 -4.64 12.52
N GLN A 82 3.21 -4.48 11.47
CA GLN A 82 2.47 -5.57 10.81
C GLN A 82 2.14 -5.20 9.35
N LEU A 83 2.12 -6.21 8.47
CA LEU A 83 1.59 -6.11 7.11
C LEU A 83 0.27 -6.88 7.06
N VAL A 84 -0.83 -6.20 6.73
CA VAL A 84 -2.13 -6.86 6.49
C VAL A 84 -2.40 -6.95 4.99
N LEU A 85 -2.76 -8.14 4.53
CA LEU A 85 -3.25 -8.36 3.17
C LEU A 85 -4.76 -8.45 3.20
N LEU A 86 -5.42 -7.47 2.58
CA LEU A 86 -6.84 -7.49 2.30
C LEU A 86 -7.10 -8.42 1.11
N PRO A 87 -7.92 -9.48 1.29
CA PRO A 87 -8.34 -10.30 0.16
C PRO A 87 -9.04 -9.44 -0.87
N PHE A 88 -8.51 -9.40 -2.09
CA PHE A 88 -9.09 -8.62 -3.17
C PHE A 88 -9.73 -9.57 -4.18
N ASP A 89 -11.06 -9.61 -4.16
CA ASP A 89 -11.87 -10.36 -5.12
C ASP A 89 -12.88 -9.43 -5.83
N ARG A 90 -13.68 -9.99 -6.74
CA ARG A 90 -14.72 -9.22 -7.46
C ARG A 90 -15.81 -8.68 -6.53
N ARG A 91 -16.05 -9.28 -5.36
CA ARG A 91 -17.01 -8.79 -4.36
C ARG A 91 -16.45 -7.55 -3.67
N PHE A 92 -15.20 -7.60 -3.24
CA PHE A 92 -14.46 -6.50 -2.65
C PHE A 92 -14.37 -5.31 -3.62
N ALA A 93 -14.09 -5.58 -4.90
CA ALA A 93 -14.05 -4.56 -5.94
C ALA A 93 -15.39 -3.82 -6.18
N ARG A 94 -16.52 -4.42 -5.76
CA ARG A 94 -17.86 -3.83 -5.89
C ARG A 94 -18.29 -3.00 -4.67
N LEU A 95 -17.49 -2.98 -3.60
CA LEU A 95 -17.80 -2.14 -2.43
C LEU A 95 -17.86 -0.67 -2.82
N SER A 96 -18.93 0.03 -2.43
CA SER A 96 -18.97 1.48 -2.57
C SER A 96 -17.86 2.14 -1.73
N PRO A 97 -17.46 3.39 -2.02
CA PRO A 97 -16.52 4.11 -1.17
C PRO A 97 -16.96 4.15 0.31
N GLU A 98 -18.24 4.37 0.57
CA GLU A 98 -18.83 4.40 1.91
C GLU A 98 -18.72 3.04 2.60
N ALA A 99 -19.09 1.96 1.90
CA ALA A 99 -18.99 0.61 2.41
C ALA A 99 -17.53 0.22 2.71
N PHE A 100 -16.59 0.60 1.84
CA PHE A 100 -15.17 0.35 2.07
C PHE A 100 -14.68 1.05 3.35
N VAL A 101 -15.01 2.33 3.54
CA VAL A 101 -14.58 3.05 4.76
C VAL A 101 -15.24 2.45 6.01
N ALA A 102 -16.56 2.30 6.01
CA ALA A 102 -17.29 1.86 7.20
C ALA A 102 -17.00 0.40 7.56
N GLN A 103 -16.99 -0.51 6.59
CA GLN A 103 -16.86 -1.94 6.85
C GLN A 103 -15.39 -2.35 6.98
N VAL A 104 -14.52 -1.89 6.07
CA VAL A 104 -13.12 -2.33 6.04
C VAL A 104 -12.29 -1.47 6.98
N LEU A 105 -12.20 -0.16 6.77
CA LEU A 105 -11.27 0.67 7.55
C LEU A 105 -11.70 0.82 9.02
N VAL A 106 -12.99 1.08 9.26
CA VAL A 106 -13.50 1.36 10.60
C VAL A 106 -13.79 0.07 11.37
N ARG A 107 -14.67 -0.79 10.86
CA ARG A 107 -15.12 -1.98 11.62
C ARG A 107 -14.07 -3.08 11.67
N GLN A 108 -13.51 -3.46 10.51
CA GLN A 108 -12.59 -4.59 10.42
C GLN A 108 -11.17 -4.21 10.86
N LEU A 109 -10.63 -3.11 10.33
CA LEU A 109 -9.25 -2.72 10.60
C LEU A 109 -9.08 -1.83 11.83
N ARG A 110 -10.18 -1.27 12.37
CA ARG A 110 -10.18 -0.34 13.52
C ARG A 110 -9.13 0.76 13.34
N ALA A 111 -9.16 1.39 12.18
CA ALA A 111 -8.22 2.44 11.81
C ALA A 111 -8.51 3.73 12.56
N CYS A 112 -7.53 4.25 13.30
CA CYS A 112 -7.60 5.59 13.88
C CYS A 112 -6.94 6.63 12.96
N VAL A 113 -5.90 6.22 12.24
CA VAL A 113 -5.19 7.04 11.25
C VAL A 113 -5.10 6.26 9.96
N VAL A 114 -5.34 6.92 8.82
CA VAL A 114 -5.15 6.36 7.49
C VAL A 114 -4.30 7.31 6.66
N ALA A 115 -3.17 6.83 6.14
CA ALA A 115 -2.33 7.53 5.20
C ALA A 115 -2.43 6.94 3.80
N VAL A 116 -2.58 7.80 2.80
CA VAL A 116 -2.63 7.44 1.38
C VAL A 116 -1.81 8.41 0.54
N GLY A 117 -1.44 8.00 -0.67
CA GLY A 117 -0.92 8.93 -1.68
C GLY A 117 -2.05 9.78 -2.29
N GLU A 118 -1.70 10.96 -2.79
CA GLU A 118 -2.65 11.89 -3.44
C GLU A 118 -3.39 11.28 -4.65
N ASN A 119 -2.76 10.35 -5.35
CA ASN A 119 -3.37 9.62 -6.47
C ASN A 119 -4.18 8.37 -6.05
N PHE A 120 -4.40 8.16 -4.75
CA PHE A 120 -5.13 7.01 -4.25
C PHE A 120 -6.58 7.03 -4.73
N ARG A 121 -7.06 5.88 -5.19
CA ARG A 121 -8.43 5.65 -5.62
C ARG A 121 -8.95 4.36 -5.02
N PHE A 122 -10.21 4.35 -4.61
CA PHE A 122 -10.84 3.21 -3.94
C PHE A 122 -12.34 3.13 -4.25
N GLY A 123 -12.97 2.06 -3.76
CA GLY A 123 -14.37 1.75 -4.02
C GLY A 123 -14.64 1.36 -5.48
N ALA A 124 -15.89 0.95 -5.72
CA ALA A 124 -16.37 0.45 -6.99
C ALA A 124 -16.09 1.46 -8.11
N GLY A 125 -15.51 0.98 -9.20
CA GLY A 125 -15.16 1.80 -10.36
C GLY A 125 -14.18 2.93 -10.05
N ARG A 126 -13.38 2.84 -8.97
CA ARG A 126 -12.43 3.88 -8.55
C ARG A 126 -13.10 5.24 -8.26
N ARG A 127 -14.37 5.21 -7.86
CA ARG A 127 -15.19 6.40 -7.60
C ARG A 127 -14.73 7.20 -6.39
N GLY A 128 -14.04 6.57 -5.44
CA GLY A 128 -13.46 7.25 -4.28
C GLY A 128 -12.05 7.76 -4.55
N ASP A 129 -11.73 8.91 -3.96
CA ASP A 129 -10.41 9.54 -3.99
C ASP A 129 -9.98 10.05 -2.62
N ALA A 130 -8.77 10.59 -2.52
CA ALA A 130 -8.22 11.08 -1.25
C ALA A 130 -9.12 12.13 -0.55
N SER A 131 -9.84 12.96 -1.33
CA SER A 131 -10.77 13.97 -0.79
C SER A 131 -12.01 13.31 -0.19
N LEU A 132 -12.62 12.37 -0.92
CA LEU A 132 -13.75 11.60 -0.42
C LEU A 132 -13.35 10.76 0.80
N LEU A 133 -12.18 10.14 0.79
CA LEU A 133 -11.65 9.37 1.92
C LEU A 133 -11.55 10.25 3.16
N ARG A 134 -11.03 11.48 3.05
CA ARG A 134 -10.96 12.43 4.16
C ARG A 134 -12.34 12.78 4.70
N LYS A 135 -13.30 13.09 3.82
CA LYS A 135 -14.69 13.40 4.22
C LYS A 135 -15.36 12.23 4.95
N LEU A 136 -15.24 11.01 4.41
CA LEU A 136 -15.82 9.82 5.01
C LEU A 136 -15.10 9.44 6.32
N GLY A 137 -13.77 9.54 6.36
CA GLY A 137 -12.96 9.28 7.56
C GLY A 137 -13.35 10.19 8.72
N GLN A 138 -13.52 11.50 8.46
CA GLN A 138 -13.94 12.46 9.47
C GLN A 138 -15.28 12.09 10.12
N ARG A 139 -16.26 11.60 9.35
CA ARG A 139 -17.56 11.14 9.87
C ARG A 139 -17.45 9.94 10.81
N HIS A 140 -16.37 9.17 10.73
CA HIS A 140 -16.12 7.98 11.53
C HIS A 140 -14.99 8.17 12.56
N GLY A 141 -14.51 9.40 12.77
CA GLY A 141 -13.41 9.67 13.71
C GLY A 141 -12.03 9.18 13.23
N VAL A 142 -11.86 8.89 11.93
CA VAL A 142 -10.60 8.45 11.34
C VAL A 142 -9.83 9.63 10.78
N ARG A 143 -8.60 9.86 11.26
CA ARG A 143 -7.71 10.92 10.77
C ARG A 143 -7.07 10.50 9.45
N VAL A 144 -7.33 11.24 8.38
CA VAL A 144 -6.78 10.92 7.03
C VAL A 144 -5.63 11.86 6.67
N ARG A 145 -4.43 11.29 6.51
CA ARG A 145 -3.22 11.96 6.04
C ARG A 145 -3.01 11.65 4.55
N VAL A 146 -2.68 12.66 3.74
CA VAL A 146 -2.48 12.50 2.29
C VAL A 146 -1.07 12.95 1.95
N ALA A 147 -0.25 12.03 1.44
CA ALA A 147 1.11 12.33 1.02
C ALA A 147 1.13 12.82 -0.44
N PRO A 148 1.83 13.93 -0.73
CA PRO A 148 1.99 14.42 -2.09
C PRO A 148 2.79 13.42 -2.94
N LEU A 149 2.55 13.45 -4.25
CA LEU A 149 3.33 12.65 -5.19
C LEU A 149 4.78 13.13 -5.24
N LEU A 150 5.71 12.19 -5.39
CA LEU A 150 7.13 12.48 -5.48
C LEU A 150 7.62 12.31 -6.93
N GLY A 151 8.43 13.27 -7.39
CA GLY A 151 9.17 13.19 -8.65
C GLY A 151 10.68 13.16 -8.41
N ASP A 152 11.44 12.70 -9.39
CA ASP A 152 12.90 12.69 -9.41
C ASP A 152 13.49 13.85 -10.24
N GLY A 153 12.73 14.95 -10.38
CA GLY A 153 13.07 16.08 -11.26
C GLY A 153 12.74 15.85 -12.75
N ARG A 154 12.53 14.61 -13.20
CA ARG A 154 12.14 14.29 -14.57
C ARG A 154 10.67 13.93 -14.66
N GLN A 155 10.25 12.95 -13.87
CA GLN A 155 8.89 12.43 -13.90
C GLN A 155 8.49 11.92 -12.52
N ARG A 156 7.20 11.62 -12.35
CA ARG A 156 6.68 10.98 -11.13
C ARG A 156 7.33 9.62 -10.90
N ILE A 157 7.75 9.36 -9.66
CA ILE A 157 8.21 8.05 -9.21
C ILE A 157 6.99 7.13 -9.03
N SER A 158 6.98 5.96 -9.66
CA SER A 158 5.87 5.00 -9.54
C SER A 158 6.31 3.57 -9.85
N SER A 159 5.58 2.57 -9.32
CA SER A 159 5.84 1.15 -9.62
C SER A 159 5.77 0.84 -11.13
N SER A 160 4.91 1.52 -11.89
CA SER A 160 4.84 1.32 -13.35
C SER A 160 6.13 1.78 -14.06
N ARG A 161 6.71 2.90 -13.63
CA ARG A 161 7.98 3.40 -14.18
C ARG A 161 9.14 2.48 -13.83
N ILE A 162 9.16 1.96 -12.59
CA ILE A 162 10.18 0.99 -12.16
C ILE A 162 10.09 -0.30 -12.98
N ARG A 163 8.88 -0.86 -13.15
CA ARG A 163 8.69 -2.05 -14.01
C ARG A 163 9.16 -1.79 -15.43
N SER A 164 8.76 -0.66 -16.01
CA SER A 164 9.16 -0.28 -17.37
C SER A 164 10.68 -0.13 -17.51
N ALA A 165 11.38 0.41 -16.50
CA ALA A 165 12.84 0.49 -16.49
C ALA A 165 13.48 -0.90 -16.40
N LEU A 166 12.97 -1.79 -15.53
CA LEU A 166 13.47 -3.17 -15.40
C LEU A 166 13.24 -4.00 -16.68
N GLU A 167 12.06 -3.91 -17.27
CA GLU A 167 11.69 -4.59 -18.52
C GLU A 167 12.59 -4.15 -19.69
N GLN A 168 13.09 -2.91 -19.67
CA GLN A 168 13.95 -2.35 -20.71
C GLN A 168 15.45 -2.42 -20.35
N GLY A 169 15.82 -3.15 -19.29
CA GLY A 169 17.21 -3.30 -18.85
C GLY A 169 17.86 -2.02 -18.31
N ARG A 170 17.08 -0.96 -18.03
CA ARG A 170 17.57 0.32 -17.50
C ARG A 170 17.78 0.24 -15.98
N LEU A 171 18.75 -0.55 -15.54
CA LEU A 171 19.00 -0.82 -14.12
C LEU A 171 19.39 0.42 -13.32
N GLU A 172 20.15 1.35 -13.90
CA GLU A 172 20.49 2.61 -13.24
C GLU A 172 19.26 3.47 -12.96
N GLU A 173 18.29 3.50 -13.89
CA GLU A 173 17.03 4.20 -13.68
C GLU A 173 16.23 3.53 -12.55
N ALA A 174 16.07 2.21 -12.60
CA ALA A 174 15.38 1.46 -11.55
C ALA A 174 16.00 1.72 -10.16
N SER A 175 17.34 1.76 -10.10
CA SER A 175 18.11 1.99 -8.88
C SER A 175 17.92 3.40 -8.33
N ARG A 176 17.82 4.44 -9.18
CA ARG A 176 17.51 5.81 -8.74
C ARG A 176 16.09 5.96 -8.20
N LEU A 177 15.14 5.18 -8.74
CA LEU A 177 13.72 5.27 -8.35
C LEU A 177 13.41 4.54 -7.03
N MET A 178 14.28 3.61 -6.63
CA MET A 178 14.10 2.78 -5.46
C MET A 178 15.07 3.19 -4.35
N PRO A 179 14.61 3.33 -3.09
CA PRO A 179 15.47 3.69 -1.97
C PRO A 179 16.28 2.50 -1.43
N HIS A 180 16.37 1.43 -2.21
CA HIS A 180 17.12 0.21 -1.94
C HIS A 180 17.38 -0.51 -3.28
N PRO A 181 18.43 -1.34 -3.37
CA PRO A 181 18.66 -2.15 -4.55
C PRO A 181 17.47 -3.06 -4.87
N TYR A 182 17.20 -3.28 -6.15
CA TYR A 182 16.26 -4.31 -6.59
C TYR A 182 16.85 -5.70 -6.28
N ARG A 183 16.02 -6.63 -5.80
CA ARG A 183 16.43 -7.99 -5.41
C ARG A 183 15.41 -8.99 -5.90
N LEU A 184 15.88 -10.18 -6.22
CA LEU A 184 15.06 -11.33 -6.59
C LEU A 184 15.45 -12.51 -5.69
N GLN A 185 14.46 -13.27 -5.24
CA GLN A 185 14.67 -14.52 -4.54
C GLN A 185 14.04 -15.68 -5.31
N GLY A 186 14.79 -16.76 -5.48
CA GLY A 186 14.31 -17.97 -6.13
C GLY A 186 15.00 -19.20 -5.53
N ARG A 187 14.33 -20.35 -5.62
CA ARG A 187 14.95 -21.63 -5.31
C ARG A 187 15.78 -22.06 -6.51
N VAL A 188 17.08 -22.29 -6.32
CA VAL A 188 17.92 -22.92 -7.35
C VAL A 188 17.44 -24.35 -7.54
N VAL A 189 17.15 -24.72 -8.78
CA VAL A 189 16.78 -26.07 -9.18
C VAL A 189 17.91 -26.64 -10.04
N ALA A 190 18.17 -27.94 -9.87
CA ALA A 190 19.16 -28.69 -10.64
C ALA A 190 18.55 -29.22 -11.94
#